data_AF-A0A957LSV3-F1
#
_entry.id   AF-A0A957LSV3-F1
#
_cell.length_a   1.000
_cell.length_b   1.000
_cell.length_c   1.000
_cell.angle_alpha   90.00
_cell.angle_beta   90.00
_cell.angle_gamma   90.00
#
_symmetry.space_group_name_H-M   'P 1'
#
loop_
_entity.id
_entity.type
_entity.pdbx_description
1 polymer ?
#
loop_
_entity_poly.entity_id
_entity_poly.type
_entity_poly.pdbx_seq_one_letter_code
_entity_poly.pdbx_strand_id
1 'polypeptide(L)'
;MTVTAVVGAQWGDEGKGRIIDYLAQEADVVIRFQGGDNAGHTVINEFGKHALHLIPSGIFNPRTQNIIGSGCVVNPQSLLKEMDELKAAGVDLENLWISTRAQMLMPYHRELDVLEESARGKDTIGTTKRGIGPAYADKSARAGLRMGDLLQPEWLESRLDNALRTINR
;
A
#
# COMPACT_ATOMS: atom_id res chain seq x y z
N MET A 1 -15.38 -23.16 2.40
CA MET A 1 -14.77 -21.86 2.06
C MET A 1 -13.27 -22.01 2.22
N THR A 2 -12.52 -21.79 1.15
CA THR A 2 -11.07 -22.03 1.12
C THR A 2 -10.35 -20.70 1.26
N VAL A 3 -9.32 -20.62 2.11
CA VAL A 3 -8.48 -19.43 2.29
C VAL A 3 -7.03 -19.86 2.14
N THR A 4 -6.34 -19.26 1.17
CA THR A 4 -4.92 -19.53 0.90
C THR A 4 -4.09 -18.32 1.26
N ALA A 5 -3.05 -18.50 2.06
CA ALA A 5 -2.10 -17.45 2.41
C ALA A 5 -0.76 -17.70 1.73
N VAL A 6 -0.27 -16.71 0.99
CA VAL A 6 1.08 -16.71 0.42
C VAL A 6 1.96 -15.79 1.25
N VAL A 7 2.97 -16.35 1.90
CA VAL A 7 3.91 -15.62 2.77
C VAL A 7 5.35 -15.90 2.36
N GLY A 8 6.22 -14.92 2.58
CA GLY A 8 7.66 -15.10 2.43
C GLY A 8 8.22 -15.74 3.68
N ALA A 9 9.06 -16.76 3.52
CA ALA A 9 9.70 -17.45 4.64
C ALA A 9 11.10 -16.88 4.95
N GLN A 10 11.54 -15.85 4.21
CA GLN A 10 12.86 -15.25 4.31
C GLN A 10 12.73 -13.73 4.49
N TRP A 11 13.64 -12.95 3.91
CA TRP A 11 13.71 -11.49 4.05
C TRP A 11 13.27 -10.75 2.78
N GLY A 12 12.21 -11.24 2.12
CA GLY A 12 11.69 -10.61 0.89
C GLY A 12 12.25 -11.23 -0.39
N ASP A 13 11.74 -10.76 -1.53
CA ASP A 13 12.14 -11.17 -2.88
C ASP A 13 12.13 -12.68 -3.19
N GLU A 14 11.35 -13.46 -2.45
CA GLU A 14 11.22 -14.92 -2.65
C GLU A 14 10.37 -15.32 -3.87
N GLY A 15 10.08 -14.38 -4.78
CA GLY A 15 9.24 -14.63 -5.95
C GLY A 15 7.75 -14.81 -5.65
N LYS A 16 7.27 -14.32 -4.49
CA LYS A 16 5.86 -14.40 -4.07
C LYS A 16 4.88 -13.92 -5.14
N GLY A 17 5.21 -12.82 -5.83
CA GLY A 17 4.38 -12.25 -6.88
C GLY A 17 4.00 -13.28 -7.94
N ARG A 18 4.95 -14.09 -8.41
CA ARG A 18 4.69 -15.12 -9.42
C ARG A 18 3.69 -16.19 -8.93
N ILE A 19 3.79 -16.58 -7.66
CA ILE A 19 2.86 -17.55 -7.06
C ILE A 19 1.48 -16.92 -6.88
N ILE A 20 1.43 -15.67 -6.44
CA ILE A 20 0.17 -14.92 -6.28
C ILE A 20 -0.51 -14.78 -7.65
N ASP A 21 0.21 -14.42 -8.70
CA ASP A 21 -0.33 -14.27 -10.06
C ASP A 21 -0.95 -15.58 -10.56
N TYR A 22 -0.29 -16.71 -10.32
CA TYR A 22 -0.81 -18.03 -10.67
C TYR A 22 -2.09 -18.37 -9.89
N LEU A 23 -2.08 -18.20 -8.57
CA LEU A 23 -3.23 -18.52 -7.72
C LEU A 23 -4.40 -17.55 -7.92
N ALA A 24 -4.13 -16.31 -8.30
CA ALA A 24 -5.14 -15.27 -8.53
C ALA A 24 -6.05 -15.58 -9.73
N GLN A 25 -5.62 -16.43 -10.66
CA GLN A 25 -6.42 -16.81 -11.85
C GLN A 25 -7.73 -17.52 -11.47
N GLU A 26 -7.72 -18.25 -10.35
CA GLU A 26 -8.87 -19.04 -9.86
C GLU A 26 -9.49 -18.45 -8.59
N ALA A 27 -8.93 -17.37 -8.05
CA ALA A 27 -9.40 -16.77 -6.80
C ALA A 27 -10.58 -15.81 -7.04
N ASP A 28 -11.64 -15.95 -6.25
CA ASP A 28 -12.74 -14.98 -6.21
C ASP A 28 -12.31 -13.64 -5.60
N VAL A 29 -11.36 -13.68 -4.66
CA VAL A 29 -10.87 -12.50 -3.93
C VAL A 29 -9.36 -12.60 -3.71
N VAL A 30 -8.64 -11.52 -4.02
CA VAL A 30 -7.21 -11.36 -3.72
C VAL A 30 -7.03 -10.16 -2.80
N ILE A 31 -6.40 -10.41 -1.65
CA ILE A 31 -6.27 -9.42 -0.58
C ILE A 31 -4.80 -9.15 -0.27
N ARG A 32 -4.40 -7.88 -0.33
CA ARG A 32 -3.18 -7.42 0.32
C ARG A 32 -3.51 -7.07 1.76
N PHE A 33 -2.83 -7.69 2.71
CA PHE A 33 -3.17 -7.55 4.14
C PHE A 33 -2.22 -6.65 4.93
N GLN A 34 -1.01 -6.37 4.43
CA GLN A 34 0.01 -5.56 5.12
C GLN A 34 0.95 -4.86 4.13
N GLY A 35 1.79 -3.98 4.66
CA GLY A 35 2.80 -3.24 3.91
C GLY A 35 2.17 -2.07 3.15
N GLY A 36 2.95 -1.49 2.26
CA GLY A 36 2.50 -0.41 1.39
C GLY A 36 3.13 -0.53 0.01
N ASP A 37 3.45 0.63 -0.57
CA ASP A 37 4.14 0.72 -1.85
C ASP A 37 5.62 0.30 -1.76
N ASN A 38 6.13 -0.09 -0.58
CA ASN A 38 7.47 -0.66 -0.43
C ASN A 38 7.63 -2.08 -0.98
N ALA A 39 6.53 -2.78 -1.22
CA ALA A 39 6.55 -4.04 -1.94
C ALA A 39 6.36 -3.80 -3.45
N GLY A 40 6.77 -4.77 -4.25
CA GLY A 40 6.52 -4.74 -5.68
C GLY A 40 6.64 -6.11 -6.30
N HIS A 41 5.92 -6.33 -7.39
CA HIS A 41 6.18 -7.43 -8.30
C HIS A 41 5.75 -7.03 -9.71
N THR A 42 6.42 -7.60 -10.70
CA THR A 42 6.12 -7.35 -12.10
C THR A 42 5.24 -8.47 -12.64
N VAL A 43 4.09 -8.09 -13.21
CA VAL A 43 3.18 -8.98 -13.92
C VAL A 43 3.37 -8.74 -15.42
N ILE A 44 3.43 -9.81 -16.20
CA ILE A 44 3.48 -9.74 -17.67
C ILE A 44 2.30 -10.55 -18.20
N ASN A 45 1.40 -9.89 -18.93
CA ASN A 45 0.18 -10.47 -19.47
C ASN A 45 -0.23 -9.79 -20.79
N GLU A 46 -1.44 -10.05 -21.27
CA GLU A 46 -2.02 -9.45 -22.48
C GLU A 46 -2.13 -7.93 -22.44
N PHE A 47 -2.16 -7.31 -21.25
CA PHE A 47 -2.15 -5.86 -21.07
C PHE A 47 -0.72 -5.28 -21.06
N GLY A 48 0.32 -6.11 -21.18
CA GLY A 48 1.72 -5.71 -21.20
C GLY A 48 2.47 -6.01 -19.91
N LYS A 49 3.51 -5.20 -19.63
CA LYS A 49 4.38 -5.35 -18.45
C LYS A 49 3.99 -4.30 -17.39
N HIS A 50 3.53 -4.76 -16.24
CA HIS A 50 3.01 -3.93 -15.16
C HIS A 50 3.80 -4.13 -13.88
N ALA A 51 4.29 -3.05 -13.28
CA ALA A 51 4.96 -3.09 -11.97
C ALA A 51 3.96 -2.71 -10.88
N LEU A 52 3.39 -3.72 -10.23
CA LEU A 52 2.38 -3.51 -9.19
C LEU A 52 3.03 -3.32 -7.82
N HIS A 53 2.58 -2.32 -7.08
CA HIS A 53 3.11 -1.92 -5.78
C HIS A 53 2.08 -2.04 -4.66
N LEU A 54 0.90 -1.43 -4.80
CA LEU A 54 -0.19 -1.48 -3.82
C LEU A 54 -1.33 -2.38 -4.30
N ILE A 55 -1.66 -2.31 -5.59
CA ILE A 55 -2.79 -3.02 -6.18
C ILE A 55 -2.47 -4.53 -6.20
N PRO A 56 -3.38 -5.41 -5.74
CA PRO A 56 -3.19 -6.85 -5.84
C PRO A 56 -3.19 -7.32 -7.31
N SER A 57 -2.42 -8.36 -7.65
CA SER A 57 -2.30 -8.81 -9.05
C SER A 57 -3.51 -9.53 -9.63
N GLY A 58 -4.50 -9.87 -8.80
CA GLY A 58 -5.80 -10.31 -9.30
C GLY A 58 -6.53 -9.23 -10.11
N ILE A 59 -6.01 -7.99 -10.18
CA ILE A 59 -6.66 -6.86 -10.85
C ILE A 59 -6.93 -7.12 -12.34
N PHE A 60 -6.12 -7.95 -12.98
CA PHE A 60 -6.28 -8.28 -14.40
C PHE A 60 -7.43 -9.25 -14.69
N ASN A 61 -8.03 -9.88 -13.67
CA ASN A 61 -9.20 -10.74 -13.81
C ASN A 61 -10.46 -9.97 -13.36
N PRO A 62 -11.38 -9.60 -14.26
CA PRO A 62 -12.59 -8.85 -13.91
C PRO A 62 -13.51 -9.56 -12.90
N ARG A 63 -13.42 -10.89 -12.79
CA ARG A 63 -14.23 -11.68 -11.84
C ARG A 63 -13.66 -11.67 -10.43
N THR A 64 -12.38 -11.33 -10.28
CA THR A 64 -11.67 -11.36 -9.00
C THR A 64 -11.79 -10.01 -8.30
N GLN A 65 -12.23 -10.01 -7.06
CA GLN A 65 -12.25 -8.79 -6.23
C GLN A 65 -10.86 -8.53 -5.63
N ASN A 66 -10.36 -7.31 -5.74
CA ASN A 66 -9.02 -6.93 -5.33
C ASN A 66 -9.07 -5.97 -4.15
N ILE A 67 -8.58 -6.38 -2.98
CA ILE A 67 -8.75 -5.63 -1.75
C ILE A 67 -7.41 -5.18 -1.18
N ILE A 68 -7.24 -3.86 -0.99
CA ILE A 68 -6.21 -3.28 -0.14
C ILE A 68 -6.74 -3.24 1.30
N GLY A 69 -6.26 -4.16 2.12
CA GLY A 69 -6.76 -4.42 3.47
C GLY A 69 -6.38 -3.35 4.52
N SER A 70 -7.04 -3.42 5.67
CA SER A 70 -6.83 -2.46 6.79
C SER A 70 -5.46 -2.53 7.46
N GLY A 71 -4.70 -3.60 7.25
CA GLY A 71 -3.33 -3.72 7.73
C GLY A 71 -2.32 -2.96 6.85
N CYS A 72 -2.72 -2.51 5.66
CA CYS A 72 -1.86 -1.77 4.75
C CYS A 72 -1.66 -0.31 5.17
N VAL A 73 -0.54 0.24 4.70
CA VAL A 73 -0.23 1.66 4.65
C VAL A 73 -0.33 2.08 3.18
N VAL A 74 -1.26 2.98 2.88
CA VAL A 74 -1.61 3.38 1.52
C VAL A 74 -1.10 4.78 1.26
N ASN A 75 -0.18 4.90 0.31
CA ASN A 75 0.24 6.18 -0.25
C ASN A 75 -0.73 6.57 -1.37
N PRO A 76 -1.57 7.62 -1.19
CA PRO A 76 -2.56 8.00 -2.19
C PRO A 76 -1.93 8.38 -3.54
N GLN A 77 -0.76 9.03 -3.54
CA GLN A 77 -0.08 9.44 -4.76
C GLN A 77 0.42 8.24 -5.57
N SER A 78 1.07 7.28 -4.89
CA SER A 78 1.52 6.04 -5.53
C SER A 78 0.35 5.22 -6.05
N LEU A 79 -0.74 5.13 -5.28
CA LEU A 79 -1.94 4.40 -5.69
C LEU A 79 -2.59 5.03 -6.93
N LEU A 80 -2.79 6.35 -6.94
CA LEU A 80 -3.35 7.05 -8.10
C LEU A 80 -2.50 6.85 -9.35
N LYS A 81 -1.17 6.94 -9.23
CA LYS A 81 -0.25 6.68 -10.35
C LYS A 81 -0.42 5.25 -10.89
N GLU A 82 -0.46 4.26 -10.00
CA GLU A 82 -0.64 2.86 -10.38
C GLU A 82 -2.00 2.62 -11.05
N MET A 83 -3.06 3.26 -10.55
CA MET A 83 -4.39 3.22 -11.17
C MET A 83 -4.40 3.84 -12.56
N ASP A 84 -3.74 4.98 -12.76
CA ASP A 84 -3.67 5.67 -14.05
C ASP A 84 -2.88 4.84 -15.08
N GLU A 85 -1.77 4.22 -14.67
CA GLU A 85 -0.98 3.31 -15.51
C GLU A 85 -1.80 2.10 -15.97
N LEU A 86 -2.55 1.48 -15.06
CA LEU A 86 -3.42 0.34 -15.37
C LEU A 86 -4.57 0.73 -16.31
N LYS A 87 -5.23 1.87 -16.05
CA LYS A 87 -6.30 2.39 -16.92
C LYS A 87 -5.78 2.69 -18.32
N ALA A 88 -4.60 3.30 -18.43
CA ALA A 88 -3.96 3.58 -19.72
C ALA A 88 -3.66 2.31 -20.52
N ALA A 89 -3.43 1.19 -19.84
CA ALA A 89 -3.27 -0.12 -20.46
C ALA A 89 -4.59 -0.86 -20.75
N GLY A 90 -5.74 -0.26 -20.46
CA GLY A 90 -7.06 -0.83 -20.71
C GLY A 90 -7.57 -1.77 -19.62
N VAL A 91 -6.98 -1.74 -18.41
CA VAL A 91 -7.43 -2.52 -17.26
C VAL A 91 -8.56 -1.78 -16.54
N ASP A 92 -9.69 -2.45 -16.37
CA ASP A 92 -10.81 -1.97 -15.55
C ASP A 92 -10.48 -2.12 -14.05
N LEU A 93 -10.84 -1.13 -13.26
CA LEU A 93 -10.59 -1.06 -11.82
C LEU A 93 -11.87 -1.10 -10.98
N GLU A 94 -13.04 -1.39 -11.56
CA GLU A 94 -14.30 -1.52 -10.81
C GLU A 94 -14.24 -2.60 -9.71
N ASN A 95 -13.38 -3.60 -9.86
CA ASN A 95 -13.12 -4.66 -8.90
C ASN A 95 -12.06 -4.30 -7.83
N LEU A 96 -11.56 -3.06 -7.78
CA LEU A 96 -10.59 -2.58 -6.78
C LEU A 96 -11.28 -1.96 -5.57
N TRP A 97 -10.96 -2.46 -4.38
CA TRP A 97 -11.51 -2.01 -3.11
C TRP A 97 -10.39 -1.58 -2.15
N ILE A 98 -10.60 -0.46 -1.49
CA ILE A 98 -9.68 0.07 -0.48
C ILE A 98 -10.41 0.09 0.86
N SER A 99 -9.84 -0.57 1.86
CA SER A 99 -10.38 -0.51 3.22
C SER A 99 -10.33 0.92 3.74
N THR A 100 -11.47 1.46 4.17
CA THR A 100 -11.56 2.76 4.86
C THR A 100 -10.72 2.83 6.14
N ARG A 101 -10.37 1.68 6.72
CA ARG A 101 -9.50 1.56 7.90
C ARG A 101 -8.01 1.44 7.58
N ALA A 102 -7.62 1.40 6.30
CA ALA A 102 -6.21 1.39 5.93
C ALA A 102 -5.54 2.71 6.32
N GLN A 103 -4.29 2.63 6.79
CA GLN A 103 -3.54 3.79 7.23
C GLN A 103 -3.12 4.61 6.01
N MET A 104 -3.29 5.92 6.05
CA MET A 104 -2.84 6.80 4.96
C MET A 104 -1.39 7.21 5.18
N LEU A 105 -0.57 7.06 4.14
CA LEU A 105 0.80 7.54 4.10
C LEU A 105 0.81 8.98 3.59
N MET A 106 1.10 9.90 4.50
CA MET A 106 1.28 11.33 4.23
C MET A 106 2.71 11.68 3.80
N PRO A 107 2.92 12.80 3.07
CA PRO A 107 4.26 13.24 2.64
C PRO A 107 5.27 13.35 3.78
N TYR A 108 4.84 13.85 4.95
CA TYR A 108 5.72 14.00 6.11
C TYR A 108 6.30 12.66 6.61
N HIS A 109 5.62 11.52 6.40
CA HIS A 109 6.19 10.23 6.79
C HIS A 109 7.44 9.88 5.98
N ARG A 110 7.53 10.30 4.72
CA ARG A 110 8.72 10.07 3.88
C ARG A 110 9.89 10.89 4.38
N GLU A 111 9.64 12.15 4.69
CA GLU A 111 10.66 13.04 5.28
C GLU A 111 11.14 12.49 6.63
N LEU A 112 10.23 12.07 7.49
CA LEU A 112 10.57 11.46 8.78
C LEU A 112 11.42 10.19 8.64
N ASP A 113 11.09 9.31 7.69
CA ASP A 113 11.86 8.08 7.43
C ASP A 113 13.31 8.41 7.03
N VAL A 114 13.50 9.43 6.20
CA VAL A 114 14.84 9.91 5.80
C VAL A 114 15.59 10.54 6.97
N LEU A 115 14.90 11.35 7.78
CA LEU A 115 15.50 12.02 8.94
C LEU A 115 15.88 11.02 10.03
N GLU A 116 15.03 10.03 10.31
CA GLU A 116 15.29 8.96 11.28
C GLU A 116 16.48 8.09 10.86
N GLU A 117 16.57 7.70 9.58
CA GLU A 117 17.73 6.97 9.07
C GLU A 117 19.01 7.81 9.18
N SER A 118 18.93 9.11 8.87
CA SER A 118 20.09 10.02 8.97
C SER A 118 20.53 10.20 10.43
N ALA A 119 19.58 10.31 11.36
CA ALA A 119 19.85 10.45 12.79
C ALA A 119 20.49 9.20 13.42
N ARG A 120 20.27 8.02 12.85
CA ARG A 120 20.91 6.75 13.27
C ARG A 120 22.39 6.69 12.92
N GLY A 121 22.89 7.54 12.03
CA GLY A 121 24.31 7.61 11.69
C GLY A 121 24.83 6.31 11.10
N LYS A 122 25.61 5.53 11.86
CA LYS A 122 26.17 4.23 11.40
C LYS A 122 25.20 3.06 11.60
N ASP A 123 24.18 3.22 12.43
CA ASP A 123 23.24 2.17 12.81
C ASP A 123 21.93 2.25 12.01
N THR A 124 22.03 2.60 10.72
CA THR A 124 20.90 2.68 9.80
C THR A 124 20.25 1.31 9.62
N ILE A 125 18.92 1.29 9.45
CA ILE A 125 18.17 0.07 9.18
C ILE A 125 18.26 -0.31 7.70
N GLY A 126 18.41 0.67 6.80
CA GLY A 126 18.32 0.47 5.35
C GLY A 126 16.88 0.46 4.89
N THR A 127 16.07 1.42 5.35
CA THR A 127 14.66 1.48 4.98
C THR A 127 14.47 1.78 3.48
N THR A 128 13.27 1.52 2.96
CA THR A 128 12.92 1.88 1.58
C THR A 128 12.73 3.39 1.39
N LYS A 129 12.83 4.20 2.47
CA LYS A 129 12.61 5.65 2.47
C LYS A 129 11.27 6.07 1.88
N ARG A 130 10.27 5.18 2.02
CA ARG A 130 8.90 5.39 1.55
C ARG A 130 7.97 5.86 2.65
N GLY A 131 8.40 5.93 3.91
CA GLY A 131 7.56 6.40 5.03
C GLY A 131 6.73 5.29 5.69
N ILE A 132 7.05 4.01 5.43
CA ILE A 132 6.28 2.88 5.96
C ILE A 132 6.38 2.80 7.48
N GLY A 133 7.59 2.92 8.02
CA GLY A 133 7.84 2.89 9.47
C GLY A 133 7.09 4.00 10.19
N PRO A 134 7.31 5.27 9.85
CA PRO A 134 6.59 6.39 10.46
C PRO A 134 5.07 6.29 10.34
N ALA A 135 4.54 5.83 9.20
CA ALA A 135 3.09 5.65 9.05
C ALA A 135 2.52 4.56 9.97
N TYR A 136 3.25 3.45 10.18
CA TYR A 136 2.88 2.44 11.16
C TYR A 136 3.05 2.93 12.61
N ALA A 137 4.03 3.80 12.88
CA ALA A 137 4.18 4.44 14.18
C ALA A 137 2.98 5.32 14.50
N ASP A 138 2.53 6.15 13.55
CA ASP A 138 1.33 6.98 13.64
C ASP A 138 0.06 6.14 13.89
N LYS A 139 -0.07 5.01 13.18
CA LYS A 139 -1.16 4.04 13.40
C LYS A 139 -1.14 3.50 14.84
N SER A 140 0.02 3.11 15.33
CA SER A 140 0.21 2.55 16.67
C SER A 140 -0.03 3.59 17.77
N ALA A 141 0.38 4.84 17.52
CA ALA A 141 0.14 5.99 18.39
C ALA A 141 -1.34 6.42 18.40
N ARG A 142 -2.16 5.93 17.46
CA ARG A 142 -3.56 6.36 17.19
C ARG A 142 -3.65 7.80 16.69
N ALA A 143 -2.55 8.33 16.17
CA ALA A 143 -2.47 9.69 15.61
C ALA A 143 -2.74 9.70 14.10
N GLY A 144 -2.41 8.61 13.40
CA GLY A 144 -2.40 8.56 11.95
C GLY A 144 -3.76 8.70 11.25
N LEU A 145 -3.75 9.38 10.09
CA LEU A 145 -4.90 9.50 9.18
C LEU A 145 -5.21 8.18 8.48
N ARG A 146 -6.48 7.92 8.17
CA ARG A 146 -6.93 6.71 7.48
C ARG A 146 -7.58 7.04 6.14
N MET A 147 -7.64 6.08 5.24
CA MET A 147 -8.27 6.26 3.92
C MET A 147 -9.74 6.71 4.02
N GLY A 148 -10.47 6.27 5.04
CA GLY A 148 -11.84 6.69 5.30
C GLY A 148 -11.99 8.14 5.72
N ASP A 149 -10.94 8.78 6.24
CA ASP A 149 -10.98 10.21 6.58
C ASP A 149 -11.18 11.07 5.32
N LEU A 150 -10.74 10.59 4.13
CA LEU A 150 -10.99 11.27 2.84
C LEU A 150 -12.47 11.43 2.51
N LEU A 151 -13.34 10.61 3.10
CA LEU A 151 -14.79 10.68 2.90
C LEU A 151 -15.45 11.75 3.78
N GLN A 152 -14.70 12.38 4.69
CA GLN A 152 -15.18 13.38 5.64
C GLN A 152 -14.22 14.58 5.67
N PRO A 153 -14.35 15.54 4.74
CA PRO A 153 -13.38 16.63 4.55
C PRO A 153 -13.11 17.46 5.83
N GLU A 154 -14.16 17.84 6.56
CA GLU A 154 -14.06 18.64 7.79
C GLU A 154 -13.31 17.88 8.91
N TRP A 155 -13.56 16.58 9.03
CA TRP A 155 -12.88 15.71 9.98
C TRP A 155 -11.41 15.53 9.61
N LEU A 156 -11.13 15.31 8.32
CA LEU A 156 -9.77 15.19 7.79
C LEU A 156 -8.96 16.46 8.06
N GLU A 157 -9.51 17.64 7.79
CA GLU A 157 -8.85 18.91 8.00
C GLU A 157 -8.45 19.09 9.47
N SER A 158 -9.39 18.87 10.40
CA SER A 158 -9.11 18.95 11.84
C SER A 158 -8.02 17.96 12.29
N ARG A 159 -8.06 16.73 11.78
CA ARG A 159 -7.07 15.69 12.10
C ARG A 159 -5.70 16.02 11.52
N LEU A 160 -5.65 16.54 10.30
CA LEU A 160 -4.42 16.94 9.61
C LEU A 160 -3.74 18.11 10.34
N ASP A 161 -4.49 19.12 10.74
CA ASP A 161 -3.97 20.24 11.54
C ASP A 161 -3.31 19.77 12.83
N ASN A 162 -3.96 18.86 13.55
CA ASN A 162 -3.42 18.30 14.79
C ASN A 162 -2.15 17.48 14.54
N ALA A 163 -2.12 16.70 13.45
CA ALA A 163 -0.91 15.96 13.05
C ALA A 163 0.24 16.92 12.72
N LEU A 164 0.02 17.91 11.85
CA LEU A 164 1.06 18.85 11.43
C LEU A 164 1.61 19.69 12.59
N ARG A 165 0.78 20.10 13.55
CA ARG A 165 1.25 20.79 14.77
C ARG A 165 2.21 19.94 15.60
N THR A 166 2.00 18.63 15.64
CA THR A 166 2.85 17.70 16.39
C THR A 166 4.15 17.43 15.64
N ILE A 167 4.06 17.23 14.32
CA ILE A 167 5.20 16.88 13.47
C ILE A 167 6.15 18.06 13.26
N ASN A 168 5.64 19.29 13.19
CA ASN A 168 6.43 20.50 12.97
C ASN A 168 6.94 21.17 14.25
N ARG A 169 6.77 20.55 15.41
CA ARG A 169 7.24 21.07 16.70
C ARG A 169 8.73 20.78 16.90
#